data_AF-A0A950EZZ1-F1
#
_entry.id   AF-A0A950EZZ1-F1
#
_cell.length_a   1.000
_cell.length_b   1.000
_cell.length_c   1.000
_cell.angle_alpha   90.00
_cell.angle_beta   90.00
_cell.angle_gamma   90.00
#
_symmetry.space_group_name_H-M   'P 1'
#
loop_
_entity.id
_entity.type
_entity.pdbx_description
1 polymer ?
#
loop_
_entity_poly.entity_id
_entity_poly.type
_entity_poly.pdbx_seq_one_letter_code
_entity_poly.pdbx_strand_id
1 'polypeptide(L)' 'MNHGKGHHSPSPTVLLRISDGSCQIHRAFSDFSQAICAAEAYAGAGFVVTMISATGRFLMRLQPRWQSIAV' A
#
# COMPACT_ATOMS: atom_id res chain seq x y z
N MET A 1 5.23 -18.72 -29.72
CA MET A 1 4.17 -17.77 -29.34
C MET A 1 3.40 -18.35 -28.14
N ASN A 2 3.59 -17.71 -26.98
CA ASN A 2 2.74 -17.60 -25.79
C ASN A 2 1.89 -18.81 -25.30
N HIS A 3 2.31 -19.41 -24.17
CA HIS A 3 1.36 -19.88 -23.15
C HIS A 3 1.46 -18.95 -21.94
N GLY A 4 0.47 -18.06 -21.82
CA GLY A 4 0.33 -17.10 -20.74
C GLY A 4 0.10 -17.82 -19.40
N LYS A 5 1.07 -17.70 -18.50
CA LYS A 5 0.96 -18.13 -17.11
C LYS A 5 0.07 -17.15 -16.34
N GLY A 6 -0.79 -17.72 -15.51
CA GLY A 6 -1.26 -17.08 -14.28
C GLY A 6 -2.68 -16.57 -14.35
N HIS A 7 -3.59 -17.26 -13.67
CA HIS A 7 -4.88 -16.72 -13.26
C HIS A 7 -4.67 -15.38 -12.54
N HIS A 8 -4.93 -14.26 -13.22
CA HIS A 8 -4.98 -12.94 -12.61
C HIS A 8 -6.25 -12.83 -11.77
N SER A 9 -6.18 -13.23 -10.50
CA SER A 9 -7.16 -12.83 -9.49
C SER A 9 -6.87 -11.37 -9.09
N PRO A 10 -7.81 -10.42 -9.28
CA PRO A 10 -7.60 -9.00 -8.99
C PRO A 10 -7.79 -8.73 -7.49
N SER A 11 -6.92 -9.28 -6.65
CA SER A 11 -6.96 -9.03 -5.21
C SER A 11 -6.38 -7.64 -4.91
N PRO A 12 -7.05 -6.82 -4.10
CA PRO A 12 -6.61 -5.46 -3.83
C PRO A 12 -5.23 -5.45 -3.19
N THR A 13 -4.30 -4.72 -3.82
CA THR A 13 -2.90 -4.72 -3.39
C THR A 13 -2.58 -3.39 -2.72
N VAL A 14 -2.12 -3.41 -1.47
CA VAL A 14 -1.45 -2.28 -0.83
C VAL A 14 0.01 -2.33 -1.25
N LEU A 15 0.55 -1.24 -1.76
CA LEU A 15 1.94 -1.12 -2.17
C LEU A 15 2.68 -0.25 -1.17
N LEU A 16 3.68 -0.78 -0.49
CA LEU A 16 4.63 0.03 0.26
C LEU A 16 5.76 0.46 -0.66
N ARG A 17 6.02 1.77 -0.70
CA ARG A 17 7.27 2.32 -1.20
C ARG A 17 8.18 2.56 0.00
N ILE A 18 9.34 1.92 0.01
CA ILE A 18 10.30 1.93 1.11
C ILE A 18 11.61 2.50 0.57
N SER A 19 12.22 3.43 1.30
CA SER A 19 13.48 4.06 0.92
C SER A 19 14.37 4.31 2.12
N ASP A 20 15.68 4.17 1.95
CA ASP A 20 16.72 4.55 2.91
C ASP A 20 17.37 5.90 2.55
N GLY A 21 16.84 6.60 1.54
CA GLY A 21 17.41 7.85 1.00
C GLY A 21 18.39 7.65 -0.15
N SER A 22 18.94 6.45 -0.35
CA SER A 22 19.83 6.12 -1.49
C SER A 22 19.13 5.26 -2.53
N CYS A 23 18.30 4.33 -2.07
CA CYS A 23 17.62 3.34 -2.87
C CYS A 23 16.12 3.34 -2.54
N GLN A 24 15.32 2.86 -3.49
CA GLN A 24 13.90 2.67 -3.28
C GLN A 24 13.48 1.27 -3.70
N ILE A 25 12.62 0.66 -2.89
CA ILE A 25 12.02 -0.64 -3.17
C ILE A 25 10.52 -0.58 -2.99
N HIS A 26 9.80 -1.39 -3.74
CA HIS A 26 8.36 -1.52 -3.66
C HIS A 26 7.97 -2.91 -3.18
N ARG A 27 7.01 -3.00 -2.24
CA ARG A 27 6.48 -4.27 -1.75
C ARG A 27 4.96 -4.27 -1.76
N ALA A 28 4.40 -5.25 -2.47
CA ALA A 28 2.97 -5.45 -2.61
C ALA A 28 2.44 -6.40 -1.54
N PHE A 29 1.27 -6.07 -0.99
CA PHE A 29 0.55 -6.86 0.02
C PHE A 29 -0.90 -6.99 -0.39
N SER A 30 -1.47 -8.19 -0.30
CA SER A 30 -2.90 -8.42 -0.50
C SER A 30 -3.75 -8.16 0.74
N ASP A 31 -3.11 -7.94 1.90
CA ASP A 31 -3.74 -7.72 3.19
C ASP A 31 -3.25 -6.40 3.81
N PHE A 32 -4.19 -5.60 4.31
CA PHE A 32 -3.89 -4.27 4.85
C PHE A 32 -3.16 -4.35 6.20
N SER A 33 -3.57 -5.26 7.08
CA SER A 33 -2.93 -5.42 8.39
C SER A 33 -1.47 -5.86 8.24
N GLN A 34 -1.18 -6.78 7.32
CA GLN A 34 0.19 -7.16 6.97
C GLN A 34 0.99 -5.98 6.40
N ALA A 35 0.36 -5.14 5.56
CA ALA A 35 1.02 -3.95 5.04
C ALA A 35 1.36 -2.93 6.14
N ILE A 36 0.48 -2.76 7.14
CA ILE A 36 0.73 -1.89 8.30
C ILE A 36 1.87 -2.44 9.15
N CYS A 37 1.81 -3.71 9.56
CA CYS A 37 2.88 -4.33 10.36
C CYS A 37 4.23 -4.26 9.64
N ALA A 38 4.26 -4.47 8.32
CA ALA A 38 5.48 -4.33 7.54
C ALA A 38 5.97 -2.87 7.49
N ALA A 39 5.06 -1.90 7.30
CA ALA A 39 5.41 -0.49 7.28
C ALA A 39 6.02 -0.04 8.61
N GLU A 40 5.43 -0.46 9.74
CA GLU A 40 5.94 -0.17 11.08
C GLU A 40 7.33 -0.78 11.30
N ALA A 41 7.53 -2.03 10.87
CA ALA A 41 8.83 -2.69 10.97
C ALA A 41 9.91 -1.97 10.14
N TYR A 42 9.59 -1.54 8.92
CA TYR A 42 10.53 -0.78 8.08
C TYR A 42 10.81 0.62 8.66
N ALA A 43 9.79 1.31 9.18
CA ALA A 43 9.97 2.59 9.84
C ALA A 43 10.84 2.47 11.11
N GLY A 44 10.64 1.41 11.91
CA GLY A 44 11.47 1.10 13.08
C GLY A 44 12.93 0.77 12.71
N ALA A 45 13.17 0.29 11.50
CA ALA A 45 14.51 0.07 10.96
C ALA A 45 15.14 1.33 10.30
N GLY A 46 14.46 2.48 10.35
CA GLY A 46 14.96 3.77 9.84
C GLY A 46 14.66 4.04 8.37
N PHE A 47 13.86 3.21 7.71
CA PHE A 47 13.43 3.48 6.34
C PHE A 47 12.27 4.47 6.31
N VAL A 48 12.25 5.33 5.30
CA VAL A 48 11.08 6.13 4.93
C VAL A 48 10.11 5.23 4.20
N VAL A 49 8.90 5.09 4.74
CA VAL A 49 7.85 4.25 4.17
C VAL A 49 6.67 5.10 3.75
N THR A 50 6.20 4.91 2.52
CA THR A 50 4.96 5.49 2.00
C THR A 50 4.03 4.37 1.58
N MET A 51 2.82 4.36 2.15
CA MET A 51 1.79 3.40 1.77
C MET A 51 0.95 3.95 0.61
N ILE A 52 0.85 3.16 -0.45
CA ILE A 52 0.10 3.47 -1.67
C ILE A 52 -1.02 2.42 -1.77
N SER A 53 -2.27 2.83 -1.64
CA SER A 53 -3.39 1.93 -1.90
C SER A 53 -3.55 1.72 -3.42
N ALA A 54 -3.32 0.51 -3.93
CA ALA A 54 -3.44 0.24 -5.36
C ALA A 54 -4.87 -0.20 -5.77
N THR A 55 -5.88 0.00 -4.93
CA THR A 55 -7.28 -0.28 -5.32
C THR A 55 -8.26 0.77 -4.85
N GLY A 56 -9.00 1.34 -5.80
CA GLY A 56 -10.06 2.32 -5.58
C GLY A 56 -11.22 1.87 -4.67
N ARG A 57 -11.22 0.62 -4.17
CA ARG A 57 -12.19 0.14 -3.16
C ARG A 57 -11.76 0.38 -1.71
N PHE A 58 -10.46 0.51 -1.41
CA PHE A 58 -10.03 0.75 -0.02
C PHE A 58 -10.26 2.21 0.40
N LEU A 59 -10.22 3.14 -0.55
CA LEU A 59 -10.65 4.54 -0.34
C LEU A 59 -12.14 4.67 0.03
N MET A 60 -12.98 3.67 -0.26
CA MET A 60 -14.40 3.74 0.11
C MET A 60 -14.65 3.47 1.60
N ARG A 61 -13.76 2.77 2.31
CA ARG A 61 -13.86 2.63 3.79
C ARG A 61 -13.11 3.72 4.55
N LEU A 62 -12.16 4.38 3.88
CA LEU A 62 -11.49 5.58 4.36
C LEU A 62 -12.12 6.82 3.71
N GLN A 63 -13.45 6.92 3.63
CA GLN A 63 -14.04 8.26 3.56
C GLN A 63 -13.69 8.94 4.87
N PRO A 64 -12.75 9.89 4.90
CA PRO A 64 -12.63 10.71 6.09
C PRO A 64 -13.91 11.52 6.07
N ARG A 65 -14.69 11.42 7.15
CA ARG A 65 -15.70 12.44 7.45
C ARG A 65 -14.93 13.75 7.68
N TRP A 66 -14.43 14.38 6.62
CA TRP A 66 -14.18 15.80 6.60
C TRP A 66 -15.57 16.42 6.63
N GLN A 67 -16.16 16.46 7.83
CA GLN A 67 -17.14 17.45 8.15
C GLN A 67 -16.43 18.78 7.89
N SER A 68 -16.83 19.41 6.79
CA SER A 68 -16.52 20.81 6.53
C SER A 68 -17.00 21.59 7.74
N ILE A 69 -16.06 21.99 8.60
CA ILE A 69 -16.29 23.14 9.47
C ILE A 69 -16.19 24.33 8.51
N ALA A 70 -17.34 24.75 8.01
CA ALA A 70 -17.48 26.08 7.45
C ALA A 70 -17.31 27.06 8.63
N VAL A 71 -16.31 27.93 8.53
CA VAL A 71 -16.16 29.14 9.36
C VAL A 71 -16.82 30.28 8.62
#